data_AF-A0A2M8CWZ3-F1
#
_entry.id   AF-A0A2M8CWZ3-F1
#
_cell.length_a   1.000
_cell.length_b   1.000
_cell.length_c   1.000
_cell.angle_alpha   90.00
_cell.angle_beta   90.00
_cell.angle_gamma   90.00
#
_symmetry.space_group_name_H-M   'P 1'
#
loop_
_entity.id
_entity.type
_entity.pdbx_description
1 polymer ?
#
loop_
_entity_poly.entity_id
_entity_poly.type
_entity_poly.pdbx_seq_one_letter_code
_entity_poly.pdbx_strand_id
1 'polypeptide(L)'
;MGIYIVTKPVWPDDFDLKDVPDIEGRVTTFITMQMAVLKTFDKKRQEWVKDNLPPFYRMTYFFHDHAYRVAEDIRKTALHMGLSSLAAENLYRAMLPHDIGKSLLPLHIWDTIEKPENAIKMLRRSHTELGVGIIAEVLGNISHPFIDLMADIMMNHHEQMDGNGFLHKKGADISAPARLACIVESFDGYSISRHHFGDRDISVEGVLKRMREEKGAAIYDMDLFEAFADMKISEYKENRKEERGTIKMQAFKKLIAIAAPLPMANIDTDMIIPKQFLRSIKRTGFGINLFNDMRYDGQGEENPDFVLNKKPYRAAEILIAGDNFGCGSSREHAPWALLDFGIRCILATSYADIFYNNCFKNGILPVQLLQEEIDILMDRAQQFPSEPLCIDLEKQEVTAGNNIFAFEIEPFRKQCLLEGLDDIGLTLAKEKMIAAYEEKNRRNKSWLWS
;
A
#
# COMPACT_ATOMS: atom_id res chain seq x y z
N MET A 1 21.88 -35.32 17.84
CA MET A 1 21.77 -34.09 17.04
C MET A 1 23.14 -33.44 17.02
N GLY A 2 23.86 -33.54 15.92
CA GLY A 2 25.08 -32.76 15.74
C GLY A 2 24.70 -31.30 15.62
N ILE A 3 25.34 -30.42 16.40
CA ILE A 3 25.16 -28.97 16.29
C ILE A 3 25.68 -28.61 14.89
N TYR A 4 24.81 -28.14 14.02
CA TYR A 4 25.19 -27.59 12.72
C TYR A 4 25.96 -26.30 12.99
N ILE A 5 27.29 -26.37 12.97
CA ILE A 5 28.14 -25.18 13.14
C ILE A 5 28.13 -24.44 11.81
N VAL A 6 27.23 -23.46 11.67
CA VAL A 6 27.24 -22.53 10.55
C VAL A 6 28.50 -21.66 10.70
N THR A 7 29.40 -21.70 9.72
CA THR A 7 30.51 -20.75 9.66
C THR A 7 29.96 -19.35 9.41
N LYS A 8 30.50 -18.30 10.03
CA LYS A 8 29.99 -16.93 9.85
C LYS A 8 30.21 -16.50 8.38
N PRO A 9 29.15 -16.27 7.58
CA PRO A 9 29.32 -15.90 6.19
C PRO A 9 29.80 -14.45 6.06
N VAL A 10 30.70 -14.21 5.10
CA VAL A 10 31.01 -12.87 4.58
C VAL A 10 29.90 -12.47 3.61
N TRP A 11 29.88 -11.21 3.13
CA TRP A 11 28.99 -10.82 2.03
C TRP A 11 29.12 -11.78 0.85
N PRO A 12 28.00 -12.14 0.18
CA PRO A 12 27.97 -13.23 -0.80
C PRO A 12 28.49 -12.83 -2.19
N ASP A 13 29.43 -11.88 -2.26
CA ASP A 13 30.08 -11.43 -3.49
C ASP A 13 31.15 -12.42 -4.00
N ASP A 14 31.51 -13.44 -3.20
CA ASP A 14 32.62 -14.38 -3.45
C ASP A 14 32.20 -15.75 -4.01
N PHE A 15 30.90 -15.99 -4.27
CA PHE A 15 30.42 -17.25 -4.83
C PHE A 15 29.24 -17.10 -5.80
N ASP A 16 29.15 -17.99 -6.79
CA ASP A 16 27.99 -18.13 -7.68
C ASP A 16 27.29 -19.47 -7.41
N LEU A 17 25.96 -19.45 -7.33
CA LEU A 17 25.16 -20.68 -7.26
C LEU A 17 25.34 -21.60 -8.46
N LYS A 18 25.93 -21.14 -9.56
CA LYS A 18 26.23 -21.96 -10.74
C LYS A 18 27.55 -22.72 -10.64
N ASP A 19 28.36 -22.45 -9.61
CA ASP A 19 29.67 -23.08 -9.43
C ASP A 19 29.57 -24.58 -9.12
N VAL A 20 28.41 -25.04 -8.64
CA VAL A 20 28.12 -26.47 -8.41
C VAL A 20 26.95 -26.91 -9.29
N PRO A 21 27.11 -27.96 -10.12
CA PRO A 21 26.01 -28.46 -10.94
C PRO A 21 24.77 -28.83 -10.10
N ASP A 22 23.58 -28.49 -10.61
CA ASP A 22 22.27 -28.84 -10.03
C ASP A 22 21.89 -28.16 -8.70
N ILE A 23 22.79 -27.40 -8.05
CA ILE A 23 22.45 -26.70 -6.80
C ILE A 23 21.39 -25.61 -7.01
N GLU A 24 21.48 -24.84 -8.11
CA GLU A 24 20.56 -23.75 -8.40
C GLU A 24 19.11 -24.27 -8.53
N GLY A 25 18.93 -25.40 -9.22
CA GLY A 25 17.63 -26.06 -9.38
C GLY A 25 17.07 -26.57 -8.05
N ARG A 26 17.92 -27.24 -7.25
CA ARG A 26 17.54 -27.75 -5.92
C ARG A 26 17.17 -26.62 -4.95
N VAL A 27 17.95 -25.56 -4.88
CA VAL A 27 17.68 -24.37 -4.04
C VAL A 27 16.38 -23.69 -4.49
N THR A 28 16.19 -23.48 -5.79
CA THR A 28 14.98 -22.84 -6.32
C THR A 28 13.73 -23.67 -6.00
N THR A 29 13.83 -24.99 -6.16
CA THR A 29 12.74 -25.92 -5.82
C THR A 29 12.44 -25.88 -4.33
N PHE A 30 13.49 -25.92 -3.49
CA PHE A 30 13.36 -25.81 -2.04
C PHE A 30 12.61 -24.53 -1.63
N ILE A 31 13.08 -23.35 -2.08
CA ILE A 31 12.47 -22.06 -1.74
C ILE A 31 11.01 -22.03 -2.20
N THR A 32 10.74 -22.43 -3.44
CA THR A 32 9.37 -22.44 -4.00
C THR A 32 8.42 -23.30 -3.17
N MET A 33 8.87 -24.50 -2.78
CA MET A 33 8.09 -25.39 -1.94
C MET A 33 7.86 -24.81 -0.54
N GLN A 34 8.89 -24.24 0.09
CA GLN A 34 8.75 -23.65 1.43
C GLN A 34 7.79 -22.45 1.42
N MET A 35 7.84 -21.60 0.39
CA MET A 35 6.89 -20.49 0.25
C MET A 35 5.44 -20.99 0.07
N ALA A 36 5.23 -22.09 -0.67
CA ALA A 36 3.91 -22.71 -0.80
C ALA A 36 3.41 -23.30 0.53
N VAL A 37 4.31 -23.87 1.34
CA VAL A 37 4.00 -24.36 2.69
C VAL A 37 3.59 -23.21 3.61
N LEU A 38 4.35 -22.10 3.64
CA LEU A 38 3.99 -20.91 4.44
C LEU A 38 2.62 -20.34 4.03
N LYS A 39 2.36 -20.22 2.72
CA LYS A 39 1.06 -19.77 2.21
C LYS A 39 -0.09 -20.69 2.63
N THR A 40 0.15 -22.00 2.65
CA THR A 40 -0.84 -22.98 3.11
C THR A 40 -1.05 -22.88 4.62
N PHE A 41 0.02 -22.66 5.38
CA PHE A 41 -0.04 -22.46 6.83
C PHE A 41 -0.83 -21.20 7.19
N ASP A 42 -0.64 -20.09 6.47
CA ASP A 42 -1.41 -18.87 6.68
C ASP A 42 -2.92 -19.06 6.42
N LYS A 43 -3.32 -19.88 5.43
CA LYS A 43 -4.73 -20.24 5.22
C LYS A 43 -5.31 -20.97 6.44
N LYS A 44 -4.58 -21.96 6.96
CA LYS A 44 -4.98 -22.69 8.18
C LYS A 44 -5.06 -21.77 9.40
N ARG A 45 -4.13 -20.81 9.52
CA ARG A 45 -4.17 -19.79 10.58
C ARG A 45 -5.40 -18.90 10.43
N GLN A 46 -5.75 -18.48 9.23
CA GLN A 46 -6.92 -17.66 8.98
C GLN A 46 -8.22 -18.36 9.38
N GLU A 47 -8.36 -19.65 9.06
CA GLU A 47 -9.47 -20.50 9.51
C GLU A 47 -9.49 -20.61 11.04
N TRP A 48 -8.34 -20.92 11.66
CA TRP A 48 -8.24 -21.00 13.11
C TRP A 48 -8.62 -19.68 13.80
N VAL A 49 -8.17 -18.53 13.29
CA VAL A 49 -8.53 -17.20 13.80
C VAL A 49 -10.04 -16.97 13.71
N LYS A 50 -10.66 -17.31 12.58
CA LYS A 50 -12.11 -17.17 12.38
C LYS A 50 -12.91 -17.99 13.41
N ASP A 51 -12.44 -19.18 13.74
CA ASP A 51 -13.15 -20.10 14.63
C ASP A 51 -12.88 -19.85 16.13
N ASN A 52 -11.75 -19.21 16.48
CA ASN A 52 -11.28 -19.15 17.87
C ASN A 52 -11.10 -17.73 18.42
N LEU A 53 -11.07 -16.68 17.59
CA LEU A 53 -10.91 -15.29 18.04
C LEU A 53 -12.19 -14.46 17.82
N PRO A 54 -12.36 -13.36 18.57
CA PRO A 54 -13.55 -12.53 18.45
C PRO A 54 -13.76 -11.99 17.02
N PRO A 55 -15.02 -11.73 16.59
CA PRO A 55 -15.31 -11.27 15.23
C PRO A 55 -14.66 -9.96 14.82
N PHE A 56 -14.20 -9.13 15.76
CA PHE A 56 -13.46 -7.90 15.48
C PHE A 56 -11.97 -8.16 15.18
N TYR A 57 -11.43 -9.32 15.55
CA TYR A 57 -10.02 -9.63 15.30
C TYR A 57 -9.80 -9.78 13.80
N ARG A 58 -8.84 -9.01 13.27
CA ARG A 58 -8.42 -9.08 11.87
C ARG A 58 -6.98 -9.55 11.80
N MET A 59 -6.74 -10.61 11.05
CA MET A 59 -5.38 -11.08 10.74
C MET A 59 -4.77 -10.11 9.72
N THR A 60 -3.81 -9.30 10.16
CA THR A 60 -3.13 -8.28 9.34
C THR A 60 -1.71 -8.70 8.92
N TYR A 61 -1.24 -9.84 9.41
CA TYR A 61 0.14 -10.31 9.24
C TYR A 61 0.17 -11.75 8.70
N PHE A 62 0.45 -11.86 7.40
CA PHE A 62 0.65 -13.12 6.69
C PHE A 62 2.14 -13.40 6.57
N PHE A 63 2.58 -14.59 6.99
CA PHE A 63 3.99 -14.98 7.01
C PHE A 63 4.58 -15.07 5.60
N HIS A 64 3.84 -15.59 4.62
CA HIS A 64 4.34 -15.65 3.24
C HIS A 64 4.55 -14.26 2.62
N ASP A 65 3.61 -13.33 2.83
CA ASP A 65 3.75 -11.96 2.32
C ASP A 65 4.88 -11.21 3.03
N HIS A 66 5.03 -11.42 4.33
CA HIS A 66 6.13 -10.90 5.12
C HIS A 66 7.48 -11.36 4.59
N ALA A 67 7.66 -12.67 4.38
CA ALA A 67 8.88 -13.23 3.83
C ALA A 67 9.28 -12.60 2.47
N TYR A 68 8.31 -12.33 1.59
CA TYR A 68 8.60 -11.59 0.35
C TYR A 68 9.03 -10.14 0.59
N ARG A 69 8.34 -9.40 1.46
CA ARG A 69 8.66 -8.00 1.75
C ARG A 69 10.07 -7.85 2.33
N VAL A 70 10.42 -8.69 3.31
CA VAL A 70 11.72 -8.61 3.98
C VAL A 70 12.87 -9.07 3.07
N ALA A 71 12.67 -10.11 2.26
CA ALA A 71 13.67 -10.52 1.27
C ALA A 71 13.93 -9.42 0.25
N GLU A 72 12.87 -8.75 -0.24
CA GLU A 72 12.98 -7.66 -1.19
C GLU A 72 13.65 -6.42 -0.58
N ASP A 73 13.33 -6.08 0.66
CA ASP A 73 13.98 -4.98 1.39
C ASP A 73 15.47 -5.26 1.61
N ILE A 74 15.86 -6.50 1.94
CA ILE A 74 17.26 -6.89 2.00
C ILE A 74 17.95 -6.71 0.64
N ARG A 75 17.33 -7.19 -0.45
CA ARG A 75 17.87 -7.07 -1.82
C ARG A 75 18.13 -5.61 -2.20
N LYS A 76 17.15 -4.74 -1.96
CA LYS A 76 17.24 -3.30 -2.23
C LYS A 76 18.31 -2.63 -1.38
N THR A 77 18.41 -3.01 -0.10
CA THR A 77 19.43 -2.46 0.79
C THR A 77 20.83 -2.85 0.35
N ALA A 78 21.03 -4.11 -0.03
CA ALA A 78 22.31 -4.60 -0.56
C ALA A 78 22.73 -3.80 -1.80
N LEU A 79 21.83 -3.59 -2.75
CA LEU A 79 22.10 -2.76 -3.94
C LEU A 79 22.40 -1.30 -3.56
N HIS A 80 21.66 -0.74 -2.61
CA HIS A 80 21.87 0.63 -2.13
C HIS A 80 23.24 0.81 -1.47
N MET A 81 23.72 -0.20 -0.74
CA MET A 81 25.05 -0.27 -0.15
C MET A 81 26.17 -0.49 -1.18
N GLY A 82 25.83 -0.73 -2.45
CA GLY A 82 26.79 -0.94 -3.55
C GLY A 82 27.27 -2.39 -3.72
N LEU A 83 26.59 -3.38 -3.12
CA LEU A 83 26.88 -4.78 -3.36
C LEU A 83 26.50 -5.17 -4.79
N SER A 84 27.12 -6.24 -5.31
CA SER A 84 26.81 -6.72 -6.66
C SER A 84 25.37 -7.21 -6.77
N SER A 85 24.80 -7.20 -7.98
CA SER A 85 23.48 -7.77 -8.23
C SER A 85 23.42 -9.26 -7.89
N LEU A 86 24.55 -9.97 -8.03
CA LEU A 86 24.68 -11.38 -7.64
C LEU A 86 24.54 -11.53 -6.11
N ALA A 87 25.26 -10.73 -5.33
CA ALA A 87 25.16 -10.78 -3.87
C ALA A 87 23.77 -10.37 -3.37
N ALA A 88 23.17 -9.33 -3.96
CA ALA A 88 21.81 -8.92 -3.63
C ALA A 88 20.80 -10.04 -3.90
N GLU A 89 20.92 -10.76 -5.03
CA GLU A 89 20.07 -11.90 -5.36
C GLU A 89 20.31 -13.10 -4.43
N ASN A 90 21.57 -13.38 -4.06
CA ASN A 90 21.89 -14.41 -3.08
C ASN A 90 21.25 -14.09 -1.71
N LEU A 91 21.31 -12.85 -1.25
CA LEU A 91 20.66 -12.42 -0.01
C LEU A 91 19.13 -12.52 -0.09
N TYR A 92 18.52 -12.12 -1.21
CA TYR A 92 17.08 -12.27 -1.46
C TYR A 92 16.64 -13.73 -1.32
N ARG A 93 17.30 -14.62 -2.05
CA ARG A 93 16.98 -16.05 -2.08
C ARG A 93 17.22 -16.73 -0.72
N ALA A 94 18.28 -16.33 -0.01
CA ALA A 94 18.60 -16.84 1.32
C ALA A 94 17.59 -16.37 2.39
N MET A 95 17.03 -15.16 2.25
CA MET A 95 16.04 -14.62 3.18
C MET A 95 14.63 -15.19 2.95
N LEU A 96 14.22 -15.46 1.71
CA LEU A 96 12.85 -15.91 1.40
C LEU A 96 12.33 -17.04 2.32
N PRO A 97 13.05 -18.14 2.57
CA PRO A 97 12.53 -19.22 3.39
C PRO A 97 12.74 -19.02 4.90
N HIS A 98 13.35 -17.92 5.38
CA HIS A 98 13.83 -17.74 6.76
C HIS A 98 12.80 -18.11 7.85
N ASP A 99 11.53 -17.92 7.54
CA ASP A 99 10.41 -18.07 8.46
C ASP A 99 9.71 -19.43 8.40
N ILE A 100 10.17 -20.35 7.53
CA ILE A 100 9.48 -21.62 7.25
C ILE A 100 9.25 -22.47 8.50
N GLY A 101 10.16 -22.44 9.48
CA GLY A 101 10.00 -23.19 10.72
C GLY A 101 8.74 -22.85 11.50
N LYS A 102 8.08 -21.71 11.21
CA LYS A 102 6.79 -21.33 11.80
C LYS A 102 5.71 -22.37 11.47
N SER A 103 5.78 -23.03 10.32
CA SER A 103 4.80 -24.05 9.91
C SER A 103 4.86 -25.34 10.73
N LEU A 104 5.94 -25.53 11.50
CA LEU A 104 6.12 -26.68 12.39
C LEU A 104 5.60 -26.42 13.81
N LEU A 105 5.13 -25.21 14.10
CA LEU A 105 4.61 -24.82 15.41
C LEU A 105 3.08 -24.74 15.40
N PRO A 106 2.42 -24.92 16.56
CA PRO A 106 0.95 -24.93 16.63
C PRO A 106 0.31 -23.60 16.19
N LEU A 107 -0.83 -23.65 15.49
CA LEU A 107 -1.52 -22.45 14.96
C LEU A 107 -1.87 -21.43 16.05
N HIS A 108 -2.37 -21.90 17.20
CA HIS A 108 -2.90 -21.07 18.28
C HIS A 108 -1.87 -20.19 18.98
N ILE A 109 -0.57 -20.42 18.73
CA ILE A 109 0.47 -19.62 19.39
C ILE A 109 0.71 -18.30 18.70
N TRP A 110 0.24 -18.07 17.47
CA TRP A 110 0.65 -16.93 16.62
C TRP A 110 -0.25 -15.69 16.74
N ASP A 111 -1.57 -15.92 16.72
CA ASP A 111 -2.59 -14.88 16.72
C ASP A 111 -3.24 -14.78 18.10
N THR A 112 -2.93 -13.71 18.82
CA THR A 112 -3.40 -13.47 20.18
C THR A 112 -3.89 -12.02 20.33
N ILE A 113 -4.87 -11.80 21.21
CA ILE A 113 -5.35 -10.45 21.57
C ILE A 113 -4.27 -9.73 22.38
N GLU A 114 -3.79 -10.42 23.42
CA GLU A 114 -2.69 -10.01 24.27
C GLU A 114 -1.35 -10.17 23.55
N LYS A 115 -0.37 -9.35 23.93
CA LYS A 115 1.00 -9.48 23.43
C LYS A 115 1.63 -10.76 24.00
N PRO A 116 2.29 -11.60 23.18
CA PRO A 116 2.96 -12.80 23.68
C PRO A 116 4.15 -12.45 24.58
N GLU A 117 4.22 -13.09 25.74
CA GLU A 117 5.30 -12.92 26.72
C GLU A 117 5.98 -14.26 27.06
N ASN A 118 7.16 -14.17 27.69
CA ASN A 118 7.87 -15.29 28.32
C ASN A 118 7.95 -16.56 27.44
N ALA A 119 7.40 -17.68 27.93
CA ALA A 119 7.48 -18.98 27.28
C ALA A 119 6.88 -19.00 25.86
N ILE A 120 5.78 -18.28 25.62
CA ILE A 120 5.17 -18.21 24.28
C ILE A 120 6.11 -17.45 23.33
N LYS A 121 6.73 -16.37 23.80
CA LYS A 121 7.70 -15.62 23.00
C LYS A 121 8.91 -16.49 22.63
N MET A 122 9.41 -17.30 23.57
CA MET A 122 10.51 -18.25 23.30
C MET A 122 10.09 -19.35 22.31
N LEU A 123 8.92 -19.96 22.52
CA LEU A 123 8.37 -20.97 21.61
C LEU A 123 8.16 -20.43 20.20
N ARG A 124 7.67 -19.19 20.07
CA ARG A 124 7.57 -18.56 18.75
C ARG A 124 8.94 -18.43 18.10
N ARG A 125 9.98 -18.04 18.84
CA ARG A 125 11.35 -17.82 18.29
C ARG A 125 12.09 -19.10 17.93
N SER A 126 11.72 -20.26 18.48
CA SER A 126 12.34 -21.55 18.11
C SER A 126 12.08 -21.99 16.67
N HIS A 127 11.20 -21.29 15.93
CA HIS A 127 11.06 -21.49 14.49
C HIS A 127 12.37 -21.31 13.71
N THR A 128 13.28 -20.49 14.21
CA THR A 128 14.62 -20.27 13.62
C THR A 128 15.41 -21.58 13.54
N GLU A 129 15.55 -22.28 14.66
CA GLU A 129 16.21 -23.59 14.75
C GLU A 129 15.47 -24.67 13.94
N LEU A 130 14.13 -24.68 14.01
CA LEU A 130 13.30 -25.61 13.26
C LEU A 130 13.47 -25.44 11.74
N GLY A 131 13.54 -24.19 11.27
CA GLY A 131 13.81 -23.88 9.86
C GLY A 131 15.18 -24.40 9.43
N VAL A 132 16.22 -24.19 10.24
CA VAL A 132 17.57 -24.70 9.93
C VAL A 132 17.58 -26.24 9.91
N GLY A 133 16.77 -26.89 10.74
CA GLY A 133 16.51 -28.33 10.67
C GLY A 133 15.99 -28.76 9.29
N ILE A 134 15.06 -28.01 8.71
CA ILE A 134 14.54 -28.27 7.36
C ILE A 134 15.64 -28.10 6.29
N ILE A 135 16.51 -27.09 6.41
CA ILE A 135 17.67 -26.92 5.52
C ILE A 135 18.59 -28.13 5.63
N ALA A 136 18.93 -28.56 6.85
CA ALA A 136 19.82 -29.70 7.07
C ALA A 136 19.24 -31.00 6.52
N GLU A 137 17.93 -31.20 6.60
CA GLU A 137 17.25 -32.38 6.06
C GLU A 137 17.24 -32.41 4.52
N VAL A 138 16.90 -31.28 3.89
CA VAL A 138 16.67 -31.23 2.43
C VAL A 138 17.94 -30.93 1.63
N LEU A 139 18.83 -30.11 2.19
CA LEU A 139 20.01 -29.56 1.51
C LEU A 139 21.31 -29.87 2.25
N GLY A 140 21.30 -30.51 3.42
CA GLY A 140 22.50 -30.74 4.23
C GLY A 140 23.54 -31.68 3.61
N ASN A 141 23.20 -32.38 2.51
CA ASN A 141 24.16 -33.14 1.72
C ASN A 141 24.92 -32.29 0.67
N ILE A 142 24.60 -31.00 0.55
CA ILE A 142 25.27 -30.05 -0.33
C ILE A 142 26.18 -29.16 0.50
N SER A 143 27.47 -29.16 0.18
CA SER A 143 28.41 -28.18 0.73
C SER A 143 28.52 -27.01 -0.24
N HIS A 144 27.98 -25.86 0.16
CA HIS A 144 28.04 -24.64 -0.64
C HIS A 144 27.83 -23.39 0.23
N PRO A 145 28.58 -22.29 0.02
CA PRO A 145 28.47 -21.07 0.83
C PRO A 145 27.05 -20.47 0.90
N PHE A 146 26.26 -20.62 -0.16
CA PHE A 146 24.84 -20.21 -0.16
C PHE A 146 24.01 -20.92 0.92
N ILE A 147 24.25 -22.21 1.15
CA ILE A 147 23.52 -22.99 2.16
C ILE A 147 23.89 -22.50 3.56
N ASP A 148 25.17 -22.18 3.78
CA ASP A 148 25.65 -21.57 5.03
C ASP A 148 25.04 -20.18 5.25
N LEU A 149 24.99 -19.34 4.20
CA LEU A 149 24.34 -18.03 4.23
C LEU A 149 22.86 -18.13 4.61
N MET A 150 22.12 -19.04 3.97
CA MET A 150 20.70 -19.25 4.22
C MET A 150 20.45 -19.77 5.63
N ALA A 151 21.26 -20.72 6.10
CA ALA A 151 21.18 -21.22 7.46
C ALA A 151 21.53 -20.15 8.50
N ASP A 152 22.52 -19.29 8.23
CA ASP A 152 22.94 -18.22 9.12
C ASP A 152 21.85 -17.15 9.27
N ILE A 153 21.28 -16.65 8.17
CA ILE A 153 20.19 -15.67 8.21
C ILE A 153 18.99 -16.26 8.97
N MET A 154 18.59 -17.48 8.60
CA MET A 154 17.46 -18.17 9.22
C MET A 154 17.65 -18.40 10.73
N MET A 155 18.85 -18.78 11.16
CA MET A 155 19.15 -19.01 12.57
C MET A 155 19.14 -17.72 13.40
N ASN A 156 19.63 -16.61 12.84
CA ASN A 156 20.03 -15.45 13.62
C ASN A 156 19.16 -14.20 13.42
N HIS A 157 18.12 -14.21 12.57
CA HIS A 157 17.31 -13.01 12.28
C HIS A 157 16.49 -12.46 13.47
N HIS A 158 16.50 -13.09 14.65
CA HIS A 158 15.95 -12.57 15.91
C HIS A 158 17.02 -12.11 16.92
N GLU A 159 18.28 -12.02 16.50
CA GLU A 159 19.38 -11.55 17.36
C GLU A 159 19.41 -10.03 17.54
N GLN A 160 20.11 -9.58 18.57
CA GLN A 160 20.26 -8.17 18.93
C GLN A 160 21.73 -7.88 19.26
N MET A 161 22.22 -6.70 18.91
CA MET A 161 23.64 -6.36 19.10
C MET A 161 24.09 -6.43 20.57
N ASP A 162 23.18 -6.26 21.53
CA ASP A 162 23.42 -6.33 22.98
C ASP A 162 23.41 -7.76 23.56
N GLY A 163 23.07 -8.79 22.79
CA GLY A 163 22.95 -10.18 23.28
C GLY A 163 21.59 -10.54 23.88
N ASN A 164 20.58 -9.66 23.81
CA ASN A 164 19.21 -9.97 24.27
C ASN A 164 18.35 -10.66 23.18
N GLY A 165 19.01 -11.19 22.15
CA GLY A 165 18.46 -12.01 21.07
C GLY A 165 17.86 -13.34 21.52
N PHE A 166 17.59 -14.24 20.58
CA PHE A 166 17.08 -15.57 20.87
C PHE A 166 18.18 -16.53 21.33
N LEU A 167 19.32 -16.50 20.65
CA LEU A 167 20.51 -17.33 20.89
C LEU A 167 21.58 -16.60 21.72
N HIS A 168 21.31 -15.36 22.12
CA HIS A 168 22.19 -14.52 22.93
C HIS A 168 23.55 -14.19 22.28
N LYS A 169 23.59 -14.15 20.95
CA LYS A 169 24.78 -13.68 20.22
C LYS A 169 24.83 -12.16 20.23
N LYS A 170 26.04 -11.60 20.19
CA LYS A 170 26.28 -10.15 20.31
C LYS A 170 27.31 -9.64 19.32
N GLY A 171 27.17 -8.38 18.90
CA GLY A 171 28.15 -7.71 18.04
C GLY A 171 28.63 -8.56 16.85
N ALA A 172 29.94 -8.75 16.75
CA ALA A 172 30.57 -9.53 15.68
C ALA A 172 30.25 -11.04 15.68
N ASP A 173 29.51 -11.54 16.68
CA ASP A 173 28.96 -12.91 16.68
C ASP A 173 27.79 -13.11 15.75
N ILE A 174 27.21 -12.03 15.26
CA ILE A 174 26.15 -12.00 14.28
C ILE A 174 26.77 -11.56 12.94
N SER A 175 26.58 -12.35 11.88
CA SER A 175 27.11 -11.99 10.55
C SER A 175 26.52 -10.66 10.06
N ALA A 176 27.17 -10.02 9.09
CA ALA A 176 26.58 -8.81 8.49
C ALA A 176 25.22 -9.08 7.78
N PRO A 177 25.05 -10.16 7.00
CA PRO A 177 23.74 -10.54 6.46
C PRO A 177 22.65 -10.73 7.53
N ALA A 178 22.97 -11.42 8.63
CA ALA A 178 22.02 -11.64 9.72
C ALA A 178 21.69 -10.34 10.47
N ARG A 179 22.68 -9.45 10.70
CA ARG A 179 22.43 -8.12 11.31
C ARG A 179 21.49 -7.28 10.44
N LEU A 180 21.67 -7.29 9.12
CA LEU A 180 20.75 -6.63 8.19
C LEU A 180 19.35 -7.27 8.26
N ALA A 181 19.25 -8.60 8.29
CA ALA A 181 17.97 -9.29 8.45
C ALA A 181 17.24 -8.87 9.73
N CYS A 182 17.92 -8.78 10.88
CA CYS A 182 17.31 -8.31 12.14
C CYS A 182 16.71 -6.90 12.05
N ILE A 183 17.35 -5.99 11.28
CA ILE A 183 16.88 -4.62 11.07
C ILE A 183 15.62 -4.64 10.21
N VAL A 184 15.65 -5.32 9.07
CA VAL A 184 14.53 -5.40 8.12
C VAL A 184 13.31 -6.09 8.74
N GLU A 185 13.52 -7.20 9.47
CA GLU A 185 12.49 -7.90 10.25
C GLU A 185 11.80 -6.99 11.27
N SER A 186 12.62 -6.21 12.01
CA SER A 186 12.10 -5.24 12.96
C SER A 186 11.26 -4.16 12.26
N PHE A 187 11.73 -3.64 11.12
CA PHE A 187 10.99 -2.63 10.37
C PHE A 187 9.63 -3.14 9.86
N ASP A 188 9.57 -4.32 9.23
CA ASP A 188 8.31 -4.88 8.74
C ASP A 188 7.34 -5.13 9.90
N GLY A 189 7.85 -5.67 11.01
CA GLY A 189 7.06 -5.89 12.23
C GLY A 189 6.47 -4.61 12.83
N TYR A 190 7.20 -3.49 12.78
CA TYR A 190 6.76 -2.18 13.29
C TYR A 190 5.84 -1.44 12.30
N SER A 191 5.85 -1.83 11.02
CA SER A 191 5.06 -1.22 9.95
C SER A 191 3.65 -1.80 9.84
N ILE A 192 3.33 -2.84 10.63
CA ILE A 192 2.05 -3.54 10.58
C ILE A 192 1.23 -3.24 11.83
N SER A 193 0.00 -2.79 11.61
CA SER A 193 -0.97 -2.57 12.69
C SER A 193 -1.30 -3.88 13.39
N ARG A 194 -1.21 -3.89 14.72
CA ARG A 194 -1.68 -4.98 15.59
C ARG A 194 -2.51 -4.41 16.72
N HIS A 195 -3.51 -5.17 17.17
CA HIS A 195 -4.45 -4.76 18.22
C HIS A 195 -3.74 -4.22 19.48
N HIS A 196 -2.67 -4.86 19.92
CA HIS A 196 -1.91 -4.47 21.12
C HIS A 196 -0.86 -3.36 20.88
N PHE A 197 -0.76 -2.78 19.68
CA PHE A 197 0.19 -1.70 19.39
C PHE A 197 -0.42 -0.29 19.42
N GLY A 198 -1.75 -0.14 19.51
CA GLY A 198 -2.43 1.16 19.60
C GLY A 198 -2.30 2.02 18.34
N ASP A 199 -2.56 3.34 18.46
CA ASP A 199 -2.49 4.33 17.36
C ASP A 199 -1.05 4.78 17.05
N ARG A 200 -0.16 3.80 16.87
CA ARG A 200 1.23 4.02 16.51
C ARG A 200 1.35 4.51 15.06
N ASP A 201 2.22 5.48 14.82
CA ASP A 201 2.59 5.89 13.45
C ASP A 201 3.31 4.73 12.74
N ILE A 202 2.69 4.19 11.71
CA ILE A 202 3.20 3.08 10.89
C ILE A 202 3.76 3.56 9.55
N SER A 203 3.90 4.88 9.34
CA SER A 203 4.59 5.42 8.17
C SER A 203 6.08 5.03 8.18
N VAL A 204 6.70 4.99 7.00
CA VAL A 204 8.13 4.68 6.86
C VAL A 204 8.98 5.59 7.77
N GLU A 205 8.72 6.90 7.74
CA GLU A 205 9.41 7.88 8.57
C GLU A 205 9.18 7.65 10.07
N GLY A 206 7.92 7.43 10.47
CA GLY A 206 7.55 7.18 11.87
C GLY A 206 8.17 5.91 12.44
N VAL A 207 8.18 4.82 11.66
CA VAL A 207 8.78 3.55 12.07
C VAL A 207 10.30 3.69 12.23
N LEU A 208 11.00 4.26 11.25
CA LEU A 208 12.45 4.44 11.30
C LEU A 208 12.85 5.36 12.46
N LYS A 209 12.10 6.44 12.69
CA LYS A 209 12.32 7.33 13.83
C LYS A 209 12.26 6.58 15.16
N ARG A 210 11.21 5.78 15.39
CA ARG A 210 11.08 4.98 16.63
C ARG A 210 12.18 3.94 16.77
N MET A 211 12.52 3.23 15.69
CA MET A 211 13.62 2.26 15.74
C MET A 211 14.92 2.94 16.17
N ARG A 212 15.20 4.14 15.64
CA ARG A 212 16.38 4.94 15.98
C ARG A 212 16.35 5.46 17.43
N GLU A 213 15.22 6.02 17.87
CA GLU A 213 15.11 6.70 19.17
C GLU A 213 14.88 5.73 20.35
N GLU A 214 14.06 4.70 20.17
CA GLU A 214 13.70 3.78 21.26
C GLU A 214 14.74 2.66 21.44
N LYS A 215 15.38 2.22 20.36
CA LYS A 215 16.31 1.07 20.35
C LYS A 215 17.73 1.48 19.96
N GLY A 216 17.88 2.10 18.79
CA GLY A 216 19.15 2.62 18.28
C GLY A 216 20.31 1.63 18.37
N ALA A 217 21.49 2.17 18.69
CA ALA A 217 22.76 1.44 18.73
C ALA A 217 22.85 0.32 19.79
N ALA A 218 21.88 0.22 20.71
CA ALA A 218 21.84 -0.90 21.65
C ALA A 218 21.46 -2.21 20.94
N ILE A 219 20.52 -2.15 19.99
CA ILE A 219 19.96 -3.34 19.35
C ILE A 219 20.43 -3.49 17.91
N TYR A 220 20.66 -2.38 17.21
CA TYR A 220 20.96 -2.37 15.79
C TYR A 220 22.41 -2.04 15.50
N ASP A 221 22.92 -2.64 14.43
CA ASP A 221 24.11 -2.15 13.75
C ASP A 221 23.73 -0.84 13.03
N MET A 222 24.26 0.29 13.51
CA MET A 222 23.80 1.60 13.03
C MET A 222 24.25 1.90 11.60
N ASP A 223 25.37 1.35 11.14
CA ASP A 223 25.82 1.56 9.76
C ASP A 223 24.86 0.85 8.79
N LEU A 224 24.48 -0.39 9.10
CA LEU A 224 23.47 -1.12 8.33
C LEU A 224 22.07 -0.50 8.47
N PHE A 225 21.72 -0.01 9.65
CA PHE A 225 20.43 0.62 9.90
C PHE A 225 20.26 1.91 9.10
N GLU A 226 21.27 2.78 9.07
CA GLU A 226 21.17 4.02 8.30
C GLU A 226 21.18 3.75 6.80
N ALA A 227 21.95 2.76 6.32
CA ALA A 227 21.88 2.33 4.92
C ALA A 227 20.48 1.80 4.53
N PHE A 228 19.85 1.01 5.40
CA PHE A 228 18.46 0.56 5.22
C PHE A 228 17.48 1.74 5.26
N ALA A 229 17.62 2.64 6.23
CA ALA A 229 16.75 3.80 6.41
C ALA A 229 16.79 4.72 5.18
N ASP A 230 17.99 5.04 4.68
CA ASP A 230 18.18 5.87 3.49
C ASP A 230 17.58 5.21 2.24
N MET A 231 17.76 3.89 2.09
CA MET A 231 17.11 3.12 1.03
C MET A 231 15.58 3.24 1.11
N LYS A 232 14.96 2.97 2.28
CA LYS A 232 13.50 3.02 2.43
C LYS A 232 12.94 4.41 2.25
N ILE A 233 13.63 5.45 2.70
CA ILE A 233 13.21 6.85 2.48
C ILE A 233 13.30 7.22 1.00
N SER A 234 14.34 6.75 0.30
CA SER A 234 14.48 6.97 -1.14
C SER A 234 13.37 6.28 -1.92
N GLU A 235 13.12 4.99 -1.67
CA GLU A 235 12.00 4.23 -2.22
C GLU A 235 10.66 4.91 -1.94
N TYR A 236 10.42 5.35 -0.70
CA TYR A 236 9.20 6.03 -0.32
C TYR A 236 8.99 7.36 -1.07
N LYS A 237 10.06 8.14 -1.26
CA LYS A 237 10.02 9.39 -2.03
C LYS A 237 9.81 9.14 -3.51
N GLU A 238 10.42 8.10 -4.07
CA GLU A 238 10.24 7.69 -5.47
C GLU A 238 8.82 7.20 -5.72
N ASN A 239 8.29 6.31 -4.88
CA ASN A 239 6.90 5.86 -4.95
C ASN A 239 5.93 7.04 -4.83
N ARG A 240 6.19 8.02 -3.95
CA ARG A 240 5.38 9.25 -3.90
C ARG A 240 5.53 10.12 -5.15
N LYS A 241 6.71 10.17 -5.78
CA LYS A 241 6.93 10.88 -7.05
C LYS A 241 6.23 10.17 -8.20
N GLU A 242 6.26 8.84 -8.26
CA GLU A 242 5.53 8.03 -9.23
C GLU A 242 4.03 8.15 -9.00
N GLU A 243 3.51 8.03 -7.77
CA GLU A 243 2.10 8.29 -7.47
C GLU A 243 1.68 9.72 -7.83
N ARG A 244 2.56 10.71 -7.64
CA ARG A 244 2.34 12.10 -8.10
C ARG A 244 2.46 12.27 -9.62
N GLY A 245 3.27 11.46 -10.30
CA GLY A 245 3.48 11.49 -11.75
C GLY A 245 2.48 10.63 -12.54
N THR A 246 1.86 9.65 -11.89
CA THR A 246 0.93 8.68 -12.48
C THR A 246 -0.52 9.16 -12.40
N ILE A 247 -0.85 10.05 -11.47
CA ILE A 247 -2.14 10.75 -11.49
C ILE A 247 -2.00 11.99 -12.38
N LYS A 248 -1.82 11.77 -13.68
CA LYS A 248 -2.12 12.82 -14.65
C LYS A 248 -3.64 12.90 -14.71
N MET A 249 -4.22 14.05 -14.36
CA MET A 249 -5.65 14.26 -14.44
C MET A 249 -6.15 13.86 -15.84
N GLN A 250 -7.10 12.93 -15.91
CA GLN A 250 -7.64 12.48 -17.19
C GLN A 250 -8.44 13.62 -17.81
N ALA A 251 -8.10 13.98 -19.04
CA ALA A 251 -8.87 14.96 -19.79
C ALA A 251 -10.36 14.56 -19.87
N PHE A 252 -11.24 15.52 -19.66
CA PHE A 252 -12.69 15.37 -19.79
C PHE A 252 -13.14 16.17 -21.01
N LYS A 253 -13.47 15.48 -22.10
CA LYS A 253 -14.05 16.12 -23.30
C LYS A 253 -15.53 15.77 -23.44
N LYS A 254 -15.78 14.47 -23.58
CA LYS A 254 -17.11 13.90 -23.72
C LYS A 254 -17.18 12.59 -22.94
N LEU A 255 -18.26 12.37 -22.22
CA LEU A 255 -18.52 11.16 -21.43
C LEU A 255 -19.85 10.57 -21.87
N ILE A 256 -19.84 9.31 -22.34
CA ILE A 256 -21.05 8.55 -22.68
C ILE A 256 -21.09 7.34 -21.75
N ALA A 257 -21.94 7.37 -20.73
CA ALA A 257 -21.90 6.37 -19.67
C ALA A 257 -23.24 6.16 -18.98
N ILE A 258 -23.35 5.07 -18.23
CA ILE A 258 -24.51 4.79 -17.38
C ILE A 258 -24.56 5.81 -16.24
N ALA A 259 -25.76 6.33 -15.99
CA ALA A 259 -26.04 7.24 -14.90
C ALA A 259 -26.79 6.54 -13.77
N ALA A 260 -26.25 6.63 -12.55
CA ALA A 260 -26.87 6.08 -11.35
C ALA A 260 -27.75 7.14 -10.67
N PRO A 261 -29.08 6.90 -10.50
CA PRO A 261 -29.95 7.82 -9.79
C PRO A 261 -29.84 7.60 -8.27
N LEU A 262 -29.42 8.63 -7.53
CA LEU A 262 -29.31 8.65 -6.07
C LEU A 262 -30.18 9.80 -5.52
N PRO A 263 -31.50 9.58 -5.34
CA PRO A 263 -32.47 10.62 -4.98
C PRO A 263 -32.35 11.02 -3.50
N MET A 264 -31.23 11.65 -3.16
CA MET A 264 -30.90 12.08 -1.80
C MET A 264 -30.23 13.45 -1.86
N ALA A 265 -30.73 14.37 -1.03
CA ALA A 265 -30.14 15.68 -0.81
C ALA A 265 -29.23 15.64 0.44
N ASN A 266 -28.37 16.64 0.56
CA ASN A 266 -27.42 16.81 1.67
C ASN A 266 -26.52 15.58 1.87
N ILE A 267 -26.06 14.98 0.76
CA ILE A 267 -25.05 13.94 0.81
C ILE A 267 -23.75 14.57 1.29
N ASP A 268 -23.42 14.36 2.57
CA ASP A 268 -22.21 14.92 3.15
C ASP A 268 -20.96 14.08 2.86
N THR A 269 -19.79 14.64 3.17
CA THR A 269 -18.50 13.97 2.94
C THR A 269 -18.23 12.75 3.82
N ASP A 270 -18.91 12.59 4.97
CA ASP A 270 -18.90 11.35 5.76
C ASP A 270 -19.71 10.26 5.06
N MET A 271 -20.85 10.60 4.47
CA MET A 271 -21.65 9.68 3.68
C MET A 271 -20.88 9.20 2.45
N ILE A 272 -20.19 10.10 1.74
CA ILE A 272 -19.37 9.74 0.58
C ILE A 272 -18.22 8.83 0.99
N ILE A 273 -17.48 9.18 2.04
CA ILE A 273 -16.44 8.32 2.60
C ILE A 273 -16.31 8.52 4.11
N PRO A 274 -16.65 7.49 4.91
CA PRO A 274 -16.57 7.60 6.37
C PRO A 274 -15.14 7.83 6.89
N LYS A 275 -15.04 8.61 7.98
CA LYS A 275 -13.76 9.06 8.55
C LYS A 275 -12.77 7.94 8.90
N GLN A 276 -13.24 6.73 9.20
CA GLN A 276 -12.39 5.60 9.56
C GLN A 276 -11.45 5.17 8.42
N PHE A 277 -11.80 5.48 7.17
CA PHE A 277 -11.02 5.11 5.98
C PHE A 277 -9.94 6.16 5.62
N LEU A 278 -9.87 7.29 6.33
CA LEU A 278 -9.00 8.42 6.00
C LEU A 278 -7.58 8.30 6.59
N ARG A 279 -7.16 7.08 6.97
CA ARG A 279 -5.83 6.80 7.54
C ARG A 279 -4.77 6.50 6.48
N SER A 280 -5.19 6.21 5.25
CA SER A 280 -4.28 5.94 4.13
C SER A 280 -3.70 7.24 3.57
N ILE A 281 -2.40 7.23 3.29
CA ILE A 281 -1.71 8.32 2.56
C ILE A 281 -1.75 8.14 1.04
N LYS A 282 -2.19 6.97 0.55
CA LYS A 282 -2.35 6.71 -0.88
C LYS A 282 -3.54 7.50 -1.39
N ARG A 283 -3.51 7.91 -2.67
CA ARG A 283 -4.64 8.57 -3.34
C ARG A 283 -5.63 7.60 -4.01
N THR A 284 -5.30 6.32 -4.05
CA THR A 284 -6.09 5.25 -4.68
C THR A 284 -6.49 4.16 -3.68
N GLY A 285 -7.47 3.34 -4.06
CA GLY A 285 -8.02 2.27 -3.24
C GLY A 285 -9.18 2.69 -2.34
N PHE A 286 -9.72 3.89 -2.51
CA PHE A 286 -10.87 4.38 -1.74
C PHE A 286 -12.22 4.03 -2.37
N GLY A 287 -12.27 3.62 -3.64
CA GLY A 287 -13.52 3.29 -4.35
C GLY A 287 -14.33 2.15 -3.70
N ILE A 288 -13.67 1.22 -3.01
CA ILE A 288 -14.35 0.18 -2.22
C ILE A 288 -15.07 0.76 -0.99
N ASN A 289 -14.60 1.90 -0.48
CA ASN A 289 -15.16 2.57 0.71
C ASN A 289 -16.14 3.71 0.34
N LEU A 290 -16.34 4.00 -0.95
CA LEU A 290 -17.33 4.98 -1.40
C LEU A 290 -18.71 4.58 -0.89
N PHE A 291 -19.44 5.47 -0.22
CA PHE A 291 -20.78 5.21 0.34
C PHE A 291 -20.85 3.97 1.23
N ASN A 292 -19.80 3.71 2.02
CA ASN A 292 -19.64 2.45 2.76
C ASN A 292 -20.87 2.09 3.61
N ASP A 293 -21.37 3.02 4.42
CA ASP A 293 -22.51 2.80 5.33
C ASP A 293 -23.84 2.51 4.60
N MET A 294 -23.92 2.82 3.30
CA MET A 294 -25.10 2.53 2.46
C MET A 294 -24.89 1.30 1.57
N ARG A 295 -23.65 1.07 1.13
CA ARG A 295 -23.27 -0.03 0.23
C ARG A 295 -23.03 -1.34 0.94
N TYR A 296 -22.68 -1.34 2.22
CA TYR A 296 -22.36 -2.55 2.97
C TYR A 296 -23.18 -2.63 4.24
N ASP A 297 -23.47 -3.85 4.67
CA ASP A 297 -24.08 -4.11 5.98
C ASP A 297 -23.03 -4.20 7.10
N GLY A 298 -23.48 -4.40 8.32
CA GLY A 298 -22.60 -4.53 9.50
C GLY A 298 -21.69 -5.77 9.48
N GLN A 299 -21.87 -6.68 8.52
CA GLN A 299 -21.07 -7.88 8.30
C GLN A 299 -20.05 -7.69 7.16
N GLY A 300 -20.15 -6.59 6.41
CA GLY A 300 -19.29 -6.24 5.29
C GLY A 300 -19.77 -6.79 3.94
N GLU A 301 -21.00 -7.34 3.88
CA GLU A 301 -21.62 -7.80 2.64
C GLU A 301 -22.32 -6.64 1.94
N GLU A 302 -22.41 -6.69 0.61
CA GLU A 302 -23.02 -5.61 -0.16
C GLU A 302 -24.54 -5.55 0.04
N ASN A 303 -25.05 -4.37 0.39
CA ASN A 303 -26.48 -4.08 0.41
C ASN A 303 -27.04 -4.14 -1.03
N PRO A 304 -27.87 -5.14 -1.38
CA PRO A 304 -28.37 -5.29 -2.74
C PRO A 304 -29.34 -4.18 -3.15
N ASP A 305 -29.88 -3.40 -2.20
CA ASP A 305 -30.83 -2.34 -2.47
C ASP A 305 -30.19 -1.01 -2.85
N PHE A 306 -28.90 -0.83 -2.51
CA PHE A 306 -28.19 0.40 -2.85
C PHE A 306 -27.90 0.49 -4.35
N VAL A 307 -28.13 1.67 -4.94
CA VAL A 307 -28.14 1.85 -6.39
C VAL A 307 -26.81 1.42 -7.05
N LEU A 308 -25.66 1.79 -6.49
CA LEU A 308 -24.35 1.45 -7.06
C LEU A 308 -23.96 -0.04 -6.92
N ASN A 309 -24.71 -0.83 -6.14
CA ASN A 309 -24.49 -2.28 -6.06
C ASN A 309 -25.32 -3.03 -7.12
N LYS A 310 -26.33 -2.40 -7.73
CA LYS A 310 -27.21 -2.99 -8.73
C LYS A 310 -26.59 -2.89 -10.13
N LYS A 311 -26.74 -3.94 -10.95
CA LYS A 311 -26.49 -3.84 -12.39
C LYS A 311 -27.66 -3.09 -13.06
N PRO A 312 -27.41 -2.16 -14.01
CA PRO A 312 -26.12 -1.80 -14.60
C PRO A 312 -25.34 -0.69 -13.86
N TYR A 313 -25.93 -0.04 -12.85
CA TYR A 313 -25.36 1.11 -12.16
C TYR A 313 -24.03 0.86 -11.45
N ARG A 314 -23.66 -0.39 -11.20
CA ARG A 314 -22.31 -0.76 -10.72
C ARG A 314 -21.18 -0.31 -11.65
N ALA A 315 -21.48 -0.12 -12.93
CA ALA A 315 -20.55 0.43 -13.92
C ALA A 315 -20.86 1.90 -14.26
N ALA A 316 -21.62 2.60 -13.41
CA ALA A 316 -21.94 4.00 -13.65
C ALA A 316 -20.68 4.87 -13.55
N GLU A 317 -20.54 5.80 -14.48
CA GLU A 317 -19.55 6.88 -14.42
C GLU A 317 -20.22 8.24 -14.17
N ILE A 318 -21.55 8.28 -14.18
CA ILE A 318 -22.36 9.48 -13.93
C ILE A 318 -23.22 9.21 -12.68
N LEU A 319 -23.21 10.14 -11.73
CA LEU A 319 -24.09 10.11 -10.57
C LEU A 319 -25.10 11.26 -10.67
N ILE A 320 -26.39 10.96 -10.53
CA ILE A 320 -27.45 11.98 -10.48
C ILE A 320 -27.94 12.06 -9.04
N ALA A 321 -27.81 13.21 -8.40
CA ALA A 321 -28.06 13.39 -6.98
C ALA A 321 -28.93 14.62 -6.68
N GLY A 322 -29.41 14.71 -5.44
CA GLY A 322 -30.19 15.84 -4.97
C GLY A 322 -29.33 17.04 -4.56
N ASP A 323 -29.97 18.00 -3.91
CA ASP A 323 -29.37 19.28 -3.52
C ASP A 323 -28.23 19.17 -2.51
N ASN A 324 -27.32 20.15 -2.53
CA ASN A 324 -26.23 20.33 -1.57
C ASN A 324 -25.29 19.11 -1.45
N PHE A 325 -24.82 18.60 -2.59
CA PHE A 325 -23.93 17.44 -2.65
C PHE A 325 -22.51 17.76 -2.16
N GLY A 326 -21.93 16.86 -1.37
CA GLY A 326 -20.58 16.97 -0.83
C GLY A 326 -20.46 17.93 0.35
N CYS A 327 -21.56 18.17 1.08
CA CYS A 327 -21.58 19.08 2.22
C CYS A 327 -20.87 18.53 3.46
N GLY A 328 -20.82 19.32 4.53
CA GLY A 328 -20.12 18.96 5.76
C GLY A 328 -18.63 19.28 5.72
N SER A 329 -17.82 18.42 6.33
CA SER A 329 -16.38 18.69 6.53
C SER A 329 -15.57 18.70 5.23
N SER A 330 -14.51 19.51 5.17
CA SER A 330 -13.57 19.49 4.05
C SER A 330 -12.85 18.13 3.97
N ARG A 331 -13.04 17.38 2.87
CA ARG A 331 -12.36 16.10 2.63
C ARG A 331 -11.96 15.93 1.17
N GLU A 332 -10.66 15.95 0.90
CA GLU A 332 -10.12 15.64 -0.44
C GLU A 332 -10.34 14.18 -0.85
N HIS A 333 -10.48 13.29 0.13
CA HIS A 333 -10.72 11.86 -0.09
C HIS A 333 -12.09 11.55 -0.71
N ALA A 334 -13.09 12.44 -0.57
CA ALA A 334 -14.43 12.20 -1.10
C ALA A 334 -14.43 12.16 -2.64
N PRO A 335 -13.86 13.15 -3.36
CA PRO A 335 -13.61 13.03 -4.80
C PRO A 335 -12.74 11.83 -5.20
N TRP A 336 -11.73 11.45 -4.40
CA TRP A 336 -10.91 10.28 -4.71
C TRP A 336 -11.71 8.98 -4.67
N ALA A 337 -12.57 8.81 -3.66
CA ALA A 337 -13.44 7.63 -3.56
C ALA A 337 -14.42 7.53 -4.74
N LEU A 338 -14.96 8.67 -5.18
CA LEU A 338 -15.82 8.75 -6.36
C LEU A 338 -15.07 8.35 -7.63
N LEU A 339 -13.89 8.93 -7.86
CA LEU A 339 -13.07 8.65 -9.04
C LEU A 339 -12.58 7.20 -9.07
N ASP A 340 -12.09 6.68 -7.95
CA ASP A 340 -11.63 5.30 -7.82
C ASP A 340 -12.75 4.27 -8.06
N PHE A 341 -13.99 4.61 -7.71
CA PHE A 341 -15.14 3.78 -8.05
C PHE A 341 -15.44 3.82 -9.56
N GLY A 342 -15.13 4.94 -10.22
CA GLY A 342 -15.37 5.16 -11.65
C GLY A 342 -16.23 6.39 -11.95
N ILE A 343 -16.72 7.13 -10.94
CA ILE A 343 -17.56 8.32 -11.17
C ILE A 343 -16.70 9.46 -11.73
N ARG A 344 -17.03 9.87 -12.95
CA ARG A 344 -16.40 10.95 -13.71
C ARG A 344 -17.23 12.23 -13.69
N CYS A 345 -18.54 12.13 -13.54
CA CYS A 345 -19.46 13.28 -13.57
C CYS A 345 -20.53 13.14 -12.49
N ILE A 346 -20.89 14.26 -11.88
CA ILE A 346 -22.00 14.33 -10.91
C ILE A 346 -22.97 15.38 -11.43
N LEU A 347 -24.26 15.09 -11.42
CA LEU A 347 -25.33 16.02 -11.77
C LEU A 347 -26.14 16.28 -10.49
N ALA A 348 -26.25 17.53 -10.07
CA ALA A 348 -27.02 17.93 -8.88
C ALA A 348 -27.53 19.37 -9.02
N THR A 349 -28.40 19.81 -8.11
CA THR A 349 -28.90 21.21 -8.10
C THR A 349 -27.95 22.19 -7.42
N SER A 350 -27.10 21.71 -6.51
CA SER A 350 -26.04 22.51 -5.89
C SER A 350 -24.97 21.61 -5.24
N TYR A 351 -23.81 22.21 -4.95
CA TYR A 351 -22.67 21.56 -4.32
C TYR A 351 -22.12 22.41 -3.18
N ALA A 352 -21.50 21.78 -2.19
CA ALA A 352 -20.69 22.52 -1.24
C ALA A 352 -19.39 23.00 -1.90
N ASP A 353 -19.04 24.28 -1.69
CA ASP A 353 -17.94 24.97 -2.38
C ASP A 353 -16.61 24.22 -2.37
N ILE A 354 -16.24 23.67 -1.21
CA ILE A 354 -14.98 22.96 -1.04
C ILE A 354 -14.97 21.67 -1.86
N PHE A 355 -16.05 20.89 -1.78
CA PHE A 355 -16.19 19.66 -2.54
C PHE A 355 -16.19 19.96 -4.05
N TYR A 356 -16.97 20.97 -4.48
CA TYR A 356 -17.05 21.44 -5.85
C TYR A 356 -15.67 21.77 -6.42
N ASN A 357 -14.84 22.52 -5.67
CA ASN A 357 -13.48 22.85 -6.07
C ASN A 357 -12.56 21.62 -6.15
N ASN A 358 -12.68 20.70 -5.19
CA ASN A 358 -11.87 19.48 -5.18
C ASN A 358 -12.23 18.53 -6.34
N CYS A 359 -13.47 18.51 -6.84
CA CYS A 359 -13.82 17.72 -8.02
C CYS A 359 -12.98 18.11 -9.24
N PHE A 360 -12.88 19.41 -9.54
CA PHE A 360 -12.09 19.90 -10.69
C PHE A 360 -10.62 19.53 -10.60
N LYS A 361 -10.04 19.58 -9.40
CA LYS A 361 -8.63 19.21 -9.16
C LYS A 361 -8.35 17.72 -9.39
N ASN A 362 -9.38 16.88 -9.39
CA ASN A 362 -9.28 15.44 -9.55
C ASN A 362 -9.92 14.95 -10.87
N GLY A 363 -10.29 15.85 -11.79
CA GLY A 363 -10.82 15.45 -13.10
C GLY A 363 -12.28 14.96 -13.09
N ILE A 364 -13.02 15.27 -12.03
CA ILE A 364 -14.46 15.05 -11.94
C ILE A 364 -15.18 16.33 -12.38
N LEU A 365 -16.22 16.18 -13.22
CA LEU A 365 -17.08 17.29 -13.63
C LEU A 365 -18.36 17.33 -12.77
N PRO A 366 -18.47 18.26 -11.81
CA PRO A 366 -19.74 18.56 -11.14
C PRO A 366 -20.57 19.51 -12.02
N VAL A 367 -21.75 19.08 -12.42
CA VAL A 367 -22.69 19.83 -13.27
C VAL A 367 -23.87 20.27 -12.42
N GLN A 368 -24.10 21.57 -12.41
CA GLN A 368 -25.27 22.15 -11.76
C GLN A 368 -26.41 22.30 -12.78
N LEU A 369 -27.58 21.74 -12.46
CA LEU A 369 -28.80 21.84 -13.27
C LEU A 369 -29.98 22.30 -12.39
N LEU A 370 -31.09 22.68 -13.02
CA LEU A 370 -32.32 23.00 -12.33
C LEU A 370 -32.97 21.73 -11.74
N GLN A 371 -33.76 21.88 -10.67
CA GLN A 371 -34.42 20.75 -10.02
C GLN A 371 -35.29 19.94 -11.00
N GLU A 372 -36.05 20.63 -11.85
CA GLU A 372 -36.92 19.99 -12.87
C GLU A 372 -36.10 19.14 -13.86
N GLU A 373 -34.91 19.58 -14.22
CA GLU A 373 -34.01 18.86 -15.14
C GLU A 373 -33.40 17.63 -14.46
N ILE A 374 -32.99 17.78 -13.20
CA ILE A 374 -32.50 16.69 -12.37
C ILE A 374 -33.57 15.61 -12.18
N ASP A 375 -34.82 16.00 -11.94
CA ASP A 375 -35.94 15.06 -11.79
C ASP A 375 -36.18 14.27 -13.09
N ILE A 376 -36.17 14.94 -14.25
CA ILE A 376 -36.28 14.28 -15.57
C ILE A 376 -35.14 13.28 -15.79
N LEU A 377 -33.92 13.65 -15.41
CA LEU A 377 -32.74 12.78 -15.55
C LEU A 377 -32.81 11.58 -14.59
N MET A 378 -33.25 11.78 -13.35
CA MET A 378 -33.51 10.71 -12.37
C MET A 378 -34.51 9.70 -12.92
N ASP A 379 -35.67 10.19 -13.38
CA ASP A 379 -36.75 9.36 -13.91
C ASP A 379 -36.28 8.56 -15.13
N ARG A 380 -35.53 9.20 -16.03
CA ARG A 380 -34.99 8.52 -17.22
C ARG A 380 -34.00 7.44 -16.83
N ALA A 381 -33.08 7.71 -15.90
CA ALA A 381 -32.11 6.72 -15.44
C ALA A 381 -32.79 5.52 -14.79
N GLN A 382 -33.88 5.74 -14.04
CA GLN A 382 -34.66 4.65 -13.46
C GLN A 382 -35.45 3.84 -14.49
N GLN A 383 -36.08 4.51 -15.47
CA GLN A 383 -36.89 3.85 -16.51
C GLN A 383 -36.04 3.11 -17.54
N PHE A 384 -34.87 3.66 -17.87
CA PHE A 384 -33.94 3.11 -18.85
C PHE A 384 -32.53 2.92 -18.25
N PRO A 385 -32.33 1.99 -17.29
CA PRO A 385 -31.07 1.85 -16.55
C PRO A 385 -29.83 1.62 -17.41
N SER A 386 -30.00 1.00 -18.59
CA SER A 386 -28.90 0.67 -19.51
C SER A 386 -28.71 1.71 -20.62
N GLU A 387 -29.54 2.75 -20.68
CA GLU A 387 -29.38 3.83 -21.65
C GLU A 387 -28.32 4.81 -21.14
N PRO A 388 -27.22 5.03 -21.88
CA PRO A 388 -26.18 5.94 -21.45
C PRO A 388 -26.62 7.40 -21.59
N LEU A 389 -26.20 8.23 -20.65
CA LEU A 389 -26.24 9.69 -20.79
C LEU A 389 -24.95 10.18 -21.45
N CYS A 390 -25.05 11.30 -22.16
CA CYS A 390 -23.92 11.93 -22.81
C CYS A 390 -23.66 13.31 -22.19
N ILE A 391 -22.47 13.51 -21.62
CA ILE A 391 -22.00 14.80 -21.09
C ILE A 391 -20.94 15.35 -22.04
N ASP A 392 -21.19 16.48 -22.66
CA ASP A 392 -20.28 17.14 -23.59
C ASP A 392 -19.75 18.44 -22.95
N LEU A 393 -18.49 18.44 -22.52
CA LEU A 393 -17.89 19.60 -21.85
C LEU A 393 -17.57 20.73 -22.84
N GLU A 394 -17.26 20.40 -24.10
CA GLU A 394 -16.96 21.40 -25.12
C GLU A 394 -18.21 22.23 -25.42
N LYS A 395 -19.36 21.57 -25.56
CA LYS A 395 -20.65 22.22 -25.77
C LYS A 395 -21.36 22.67 -24.49
N GLN A 396 -20.94 22.14 -23.34
CA GLN A 396 -21.60 22.33 -22.04
C GLN A 396 -23.06 21.83 -22.03
N GLU A 397 -23.24 20.60 -22.53
CA GLU A 397 -24.55 19.98 -22.70
C GLU A 397 -24.61 18.59 -22.03
N VAL A 398 -25.76 18.29 -21.42
CA VAL A 398 -26.16 16.95 -20.97
C VAL A 398 -27.26 16.45 -21.90
N THR A 399 -27.03 15.31 -22.57
CA THR A 399 -28.01 14.68 -23.46
C THR A 399 -28.53 13.38 -22.86
N ALA A 400 -29.85 13.26 -22.81
CA ALA A 400 -30.59 12.14 -22.24
C ALA A 400 -31.74 11.73 -23.19
N GLY A 401 -31.46 10.80 -24.10
CA GLY A 401 -32.37 10.49 -25.21
C GLY A 401 -32.60 11.71 -26.11
N ASN A 402 -33.83 12.21 -26.14
CA ASN A 402 -34.21 13.40 -26.91
C ASN A 402 -34.08 14.72 -26.13
N ASN A 403 -33.78 14.65 -24.83
CA ASN A 403 -33.65 15.83 -23.98
C ASN A 403 -32.20 16.34 -23.99
N ILE A 404 -32.04 17.65 -24.09
CA ILE A 404 -30.75 18.35 -24.02
C ILE A 404 -30.87 19.43 -22.95
N PHE A 405 -29.96 19.40 -21.98
CA PHE A 405 -29.88 20.37 -20.88
C PHE A 405 -28.53 21.09 -20.97
N ALA A 406 -28.55 22.41 -20.92
CA ALA A 406 -27.32 23.21 -20.92
C ALA A 406 -26.82 23.41 -19.49
N PHE A 407 -25.51 23.48 -19.30
CA PHE A 407 -24.93 23.83 -18.00
C PHE A 407 -23.84 24.90 -18.16
N GLU A 408 -23.52 25.57 -17.06
CA GLU A 408 -22.45 26.56 -17.04
C GLU A 408 -21.23 26.03 -16.26
N ILE A 409 -20.04 26.41 -16.72
CA ILE A 409 -18.78 26.15 -16.03
C ILE A 409 -17.83 27.32 -16.30
N GLU A 410 -17.10 27.72 -15.27
CA GLU A 410 -16.11 28.78 -15.36
C GLU A 410 -15.01 28.43 -16.40
N PRO A 411 -14.63 29.37 -17.29
CA PRO A 411 -13.75 29.08 -18.44
C PRO A 411 -12.41 28.42 -18.08
N PHE A 412 -11.76 28.86 -17.00
CA PHE A 412 -10.48 28.30 -16.58
C PHE A 412 -10.64 26.85 -16.09
N ARG A 413 -11.67 26.54 -15.31
CA ARG A 413 -11.98 25.15 -14.92
C ARG A 413 -12.29 24.26 -16.11
N LYS A 414 -13.07 24.78 -17.08
CA LYS A 414 -13.35 24.08 -18.34
C LYS A 414 -12.06 23.74 -19.08
N GLN A 415 -11.15 24.71 -19.22
CA GLN A 415 -9.87 24.49 -19.87
C GLN A 415 -9.02 23.44 -19.14
N CYS A 416 -8.93 23.54 -17.80
CA CYS A 416 -8.18 22.56 -17.00
C CYS A 416 -8.71 21.13 -17.22
N LEU A 417 -10.02 20.94 -17.19
CA LEU A 417 -10.65 19.64 -17.45
C LEU A 417 -10.42 19.15 -18.89
N LEU A 418 -10.57 20.02 -19.90
CA LEU A 418 -10.38 19.65 -21.31
C LEU A 418 -8.93 19.21 -21.61
N GLU A 419 -7.97 19.86 -20.97
CA GLU A 419 -6.53 19.61 -21.19
C GLU A 419 -5.95 18.58 -20.21
N GLY A 420 -6.68 18.20 -19.16
CA GLY A 420 -6.18 17.31 -18.10
C GLY A 420 -5.09 17.97 -17.26
N LEU A 421 -5.20 19.27 -17.00
CA LEU A 421 -4.28 20.04 -16.16
C LEU A 421 -4.75 20.09 -14.69
N ASP A 422 -3.96 19.51 -13.80
CA ASP A 422 -4.06 19.73 -12.35
C ASP A 422 -3.16 20.91 -11.90
N ASP A 423 -3.16 21.23 -10.59
CA ASP A 423 -2.35 22.32 -10.03
C ASP A 423 -0.83 22.16 -10.37
N ILE A 424 -0.36 20.92 -10.50
CA ILE A 424 1.01 20.60 -10.89
C ILE A 424 1.19 20.84 -12.39
N GLY A 425 0.30 20.32 -13.24
CA GLY A 425 0.31 20.53 -14.69
C GLY A 425 0.29 22.01 -15.06
N LEU A 426 -0.50 22.82 -14.34
CA LEU A 426 -0.52 24.27 -14.47
C LEU A 426 0.81 24.93 -14.10
N THR A 427 1.50 24.42 -13.10
CA THR A 427 2.83 24.90 -12.68
C THR A 427 3.91 24.50 -13.69
N LEU A 428 3.89 23.25 -14.15
CA LEU A 428 4.81 22.73 -15.16
C LEU A 428 4.63 23.44 -16.51
N ALA A 429 3.40 23.81 -16.89
CA ALA A 429 3.14 24.63 -18.07
C ALA A 429 3.86 26.01 -18.01
N LYS A 430 4.23 26.47 -16.81
CA LYS A 430 4.96 27.73 -16.58
C LYS A 430 6.46 27.54 -16.37
N GLU A 431 7.01 26.33 -16.53
CA GLU A 431 8.42 26.01 -16.26
C GLU A 431 9.39 27.00 -16.93
N LYS A 432 9.17 27.34 -18.20
CA LYS A 432 10.00 28.32 -18.91
C LYS A 432 9.93 29.73 -18.31
N MET A 433 8.76 30.15 -17.84
CA MET A 433 8.59 31.45 -17.18
C MET A 433 9.25 31.45 -15.79
N ILE A 434 9.12 30.35 -15.05
CA ILE A 434 9.77 30.16 -13.74
C ILE A 434 11.29 30.23 -13.92
N ALA A 435 11.86 29.48 -14.87
CA ALA A 435 13.30 29.50 -15.15
C ALA A 435 13.80 30.90 -15.55
N ALA A 436 13.04 31.63 -16.39
CA ALA A 436 13.39 33.00 -16.77
C ALA A 436 13.35 33.97 -15.57
N TYR A 437 12.37 33.80 -14.67
CA TYR A 437 12.26 34.58 -13.44
C TYR A 437 13.39 34.28 -12.46
N GLU A 438 13.74 33.00 -12.26
CA GLU A 438 14.84 32.58 -11.40
C GLU A 438 16.18 33.11 -11.88
N GLU A 439 16.46 33.02 -13.19
CA GLU A 439 17.69 33.57 -13.77
C GLU A 439 17.78 35.09 -13.59
N LYS A 440 16.66 35.80 -13.75
CA LYS A 440 16.59 37.24 -13.46
C LYS A 440 16.86 37.54 -11.98
N ASN A 441 16.30 36.75 -11.07
CA ASN A 441 16.52 36.93 -9.63
C ASN A 441 17.95 36.60 -9.21
N ARG A 442 18.57 35.56 -9.77
CA ARG A 442 19.97 35.19 -9.52
C ARG A 442 20.92 36.32 -9.87
N ARG A 443 20.65 37.04 -10.96
CA ARG A 443 21.42 38.23 -11.37
C ARG A 443 21.19 39.44 -10.47
N ASN A 444 19.95 39.70 -10.07
CA ASN A 444 19.59 40.95 -9.37
C ASN A 444 19.66 40.86 -7.84
N LYS A 445 19.67 39.65 -7.28
CA LYS A 445 19.65 39.40 -5.84
C LYS A 445 20.65 38.32 -5.48
N SER A 446 21.91 38.48 -5.89
CA SER A 446 22.97 37.48 -5.70
C SER A 446 23.12 37.00 -4.25
N TRP A 447 22.81 37.85 -3.26
CA TRP A 447 22.84 37.51 -1.82
C TRP A 447 21.80 36.47 -1.36
N LEU A 448 20.78 36.17 -2.17
CA LEU A 448 19.77 35.14 -1.87
C LEU A 448 20.19 33.74 -2.36
N TRP A 449 21.29 33.66 -3.12
CA TRP A 449 21.74 32.45 -3.82
C TRP A 449 23.20 32.07 -3.48
N SER A 450 23.80 32.77 -2.52
CA SER A 450 25.19 32.60 -2.06
C SER A 450 25.33 31.58 -0.95
#